data_AF-A0A8B9H6G7-F1
#
_entry.id   AF-A0A8B9H6G7-F1
#
_cell.length_a   1.000
_cell.length_b   1.000
_cell.length_c   1.000
_cell.angle_alpha   90.00
_cell.angle_beta   90.00
_cell.angle_gamma   90.00
#
_symmetry.space_group_name_H-M   'P 1'
#
loop_
_entity.id
_entity.type
_entity.pdbx_description
1 polymer ?
#
loop_
_entity_poly.entity_id
_entity_poly.type
_entity_poly.pdbx_seq_one_letter_code
_entity_poly.pdbx_strand_id
1 'polypeptide(L)'
;NMSEQKTNKEQRYDRQLRLWGDHGQEALENAHTCLLNASATGTEILKNLILPGIGAFTIVDGHKVTGEDVGNKAQAATEFLQELNSDVSGNFVEESPDKLLDNDPEFFHRFSLVIGVQLPESTCQRLGAVLWSAGVPFLVCRTYGLVGYMRLVVKEHTVVESHPDNALEDLRLDQPFTELRNHISSYHLDSMDKKDHSHTPWIIVIAKYLEKWYNEHNCQLPKNYKEKEVFRQLIRDGIRKNENGAPEEEENFDEAIKNVNTALNPTKISSTVDDIFNCVQCENITSQTSAFWMMARGVRDFVQNEGNGSLPVRGTIPDMIADSDKFINLQNVYREKALQDAAVVSKHIQSHLQAVGKVINTNKIQFLHCAAFLRVVRCRSLAEEYSTDTFQKDTITSCMDSPDSEMVLYLMLRSVDRFYQQHSRYPGVYNYQVEEDISKLKLCVNSLLQEHGLSVNVKDDYVHEYSLI
;
A
#
# COMPACT_ATOMS: atom_id res chain seq x y z
N ASN A 1 -0.90 19.68 -32.02
CA ASN A 1 -2.17 19.49 -31.26
C ASN A 1 -2.14 18.28 -30.32
N MET A 2 -2.31 17.00 -30.74
CA MET A 2 -2.28 15.87 -29.77
C MET A 2 -0.91 15.62 -29.13
N SER A 3 0.18 15.71 -29.90
CA SER A 3 1.54 15.54 -29.39
C SER A 3 1.92 16.64 -28.38
N GLU A 4 1.47 17.86 -28.65
CA GLU A 4 1.71 19.08 -27.87
C GLU A 4 0.88 19.10 -26.57
N GLN A 5 -0.37 18.62 -26.62
CA GLN A 5 -1.18 18.37 -25.42
C GLN A 5 -0.53 17.30 -24.53
N LYS A 6 0.02 16.23 -25.13
CA LYS A 6 0.72 15.19 -24.37
C LYS A 6 1.98 15.74 -23.67
N THR A 7 2.76 16.58 -24.36
CA THR A 7 3.96 17.20 -23.76
C THR A 7 3.61 18.18 -22.64
N ASN A 8 2.52 18.94 -22.77
CA ASN A 8 2.06 19.85 -21.72
C ASN A 8 1.57 19.12 -20.47
N LYS A 9 0.86 17.99 -20.62
CA LYS A 9 0.46 17.13 -19.50
C LYS A 9 1.65 16.51 -18.79
N GLU A 10 2.62 15.97 -19.55
CA GLU A 10 3.86 15.41 -19.00
C GLU A 10 4.64 16.45 -18.18
N GLN A 11 4.71 17.70 -18.66
CA GLN A 11 5.33 18.80 -17.91
C GLN A 11 4.57 19.17 -16.63
N ARG A 12 3.23 19.22 -16.69
CA ARG A 12 2.37 19.54 -15.54
C ARG A 12 2.47 18.48 -14.44
N TYR A 13 2.48 17.21 -14.84
CA TYR A 13 2.45 16.07 -13.92
C TYR A 13 3.82 15.45 -13.65
N ASP A 14 4.93 16.04 -14.14
CA ASP A 14 6.29 15.50 -13.97
C ASP A 14 6.61 15.06 -12.52
N ARG A 15 6.21 15.85 -11.52
CA ARG A 15 6.49 15.53 -10.11
C ARG A 15 5.79 14.27 -9.62
N GLN A 16 4.54 14.07 -10.04
CA GLN A 16 3.73 12.92 -9.61
C GLN A 16 3.97 11.68 -10.48
N LEU A 17 4.34 11.87 -11.76
CA LEU A 17 4.81 10.80 -12.64
C LEU A 17 6.06 10.10 -12.08
N ARG A 18 6.92 10.82 -11.35
CA ARG A 18 8.06 10.22 -10.64
C ARG A 18 7.67 9.33 -9.45
N LEU A 19 6.42 9.41 -8.98
CA LEU A 19 5.90 8.60 -7.86
C LEU A 19 5.17 7.36 -8.36
N TRP A 20 4.21 7.52 -9.29
CA TRP A 20 3.34 6.43 -9.75
C TRP A 20 3.45 6.10 -11.23
N GLY A 21 4.36 6.75 -11.97
CA GLY A 21 4.62 6.48 -13.39
C GLY A 21 3.47 6.88 -14.32
N ASP A 22 3.70 6.67 -15.62
CA ASP A 22 2.70 6.95 -16.65
C ASP A 22 1.46 6.06 -16.50
N HIS A 23 1.63 4.80 -16.09
CA HIS A 23 0.53 3.86 -15.88
C HIS A 23 -0.35 4.24 -14.69
N GLY A 24 0.23 4.74 -13.61
CA GLY A 24 -0.52 5.29 -12.47
C GLY A 24 -1.32 6.52 -12.87
N GLN A 25 -0.72 7.40 -13.68
CA GLN A 25 -1.41 8.57 -14.21
C GLN A 25 -2.55 8.19 -15.15
N GLU A 26 -2.34 7.22 -16.04
CA GLU A 26 -3.38 6.69 -16.92
C GLU A 26 -4.55 6.10 -16.13
N ALA A 27 -4.27 5.35 -15.05
CA ALA A 27 -5.32 4.83 -14.18
C ALA A 27 -6.11 5.95 -13.49
N LEU A 28 -5.43 7.01 -13.05
CA LEU A 28 -6.05 8.19 -12.44
C LEU A 28 -6.93 8.96 -13.44
N GLU A 29 -6.42 9.22 -14.65
CA GLU A 29 -7.15 9.92 -15.71
C GLU A 29 -8.35 9.14 -16.25
N ASN A 30 -8.40 7.82 -16.03
CA ASN A 30 -9.55 6.98 -16.42
C ASN A 30 -10.55 6.75 -15.27
N ALA A 31 -10.25 7.18 -14.05
CA ALA A 31 -11.10 6.96 -12.90
C ALA A 31 -12.21 8.03 -12.78
N HIS A 32 -13.37 7.62 -12.24
CA HIS A 32 -14.51 8.49 -11.97
C HIS A 32 -14.94 8.37 -10.51
N THR A 33 -14.78 9.43 -9.73
CA THR A 33 -15.10 9.44 -8.29
C THR A 33 -16.44 10.13 -8.00
N CYS A 34 -17.23 9.60 -7.07
CA CYS A 34 -18.43 10.26 -6.55
C CYS A 34 -18.17 10.84 -5.16
N LEU A 35 -18.45 12.13 -4.95
CA LEU A 35 -18.46 12.76 -3.63
C LEU A 35 -19.90 12.96 -3.16
N LEU A 36 -20.20 12.53 -1.94
CA LEU A 36 -21.47 12.81 -1.27
C LEU A 36 -21.27 13.91 -0.22
N ASN A 37 -22.09 14.95 -0.32
CA ASN A 37 -22.03 16.21 0.43
C ASN A 37 -20.77 17.05 0.14
N ALA A 38 -20.97 18.25 -0.40
CA ALA A 38 -19.92 19.22 -0.71
C ALA A 38 -19.60 20.10 0.52
N SER A 39 -19.19 19.47 1.63
CA SER A 39 -18.66 20.19 2.80
C SER A 39 -17.21 20.61 2.57
N ALA A 40 -16.64 21.40 3.50
CA ALA A 40 -15.21 21.74 3.48
C ALA A 40 -14.31 20.50 3.37
N THR A 41 -14.60 19.43 4.11
CA THR A 41 -13.88 18.16 4.03
C THR A 41 -14.01 17.53 2.63
N GLY A 42 -15.21 17.55 2.05
CA GLY A 42 -15.46 16.97 0.74
C GLY A 42 -14.76 17.72 -0.39
N THR A 43 -14.84 19.05 -0.38
CA THR A 43 -14.18 19.90 -1.39
C THR A 43 -12.66 19.85 -1.26
N GLU A 44 -12.11 19.76 -0.04
CA GLU A 44 -10.67 19.55 0.17
C GLU A 44 -10.20 18.19 -0.36
N ILE A 45 -10.97 17.11 -0.15
CA ILE A 45 -10.66 15.80 -0.74
C ILE A 45 -10.69 15.89 -2.28
N LEU A 46 -11.75 16.44 -2.86
CA LEU A 46 -11.85 16.56 -4.32
C LEU A 46 -10.76 17.45 -4.93
N LYS A 47 -10.41 18.57 -4.29
CA LYS A 47 -9.27 19.40 -4.72
C LYS A 47 -8.01 18.55 -4.88
N ASN A 48 -7.73 17.67 -3.92
CA ASN A 48 -6.55 16.79 -3.95
C ASN A 48 -6.66 15.64 -4.96
N LEU A 49 -7.82 15.39 -5.56
CA LEU A 49 -8.01 14.45 -6.68
C LEU A 49 -8.00 15.16 -8.04
N ILE A 50 -8.52 16.39 -8.10
CA ILE A 50 -8.62 17.19 -9.32
C ILE A 50 -7.25 17.74 -9.74
N LEU A 51 -6.46 18.26 -8.79
CA LEU A 51 -5.12 18.77 -9.06
C LEU A 51 -4.19 17.75 -9.74
N PRO A 52 -4.12 16.48 -9.28
CA PRO A 52 -3.34 15.46 -9.97
C PRO A 52 -4.00 14.89 -11.23
N GLY A 53 -5.24 15.29 -11.56
CA GLY A 53 -5.88 14.93 -12.82
C GLY A 53 -6.68 13.63 -12.80
N ILE A 54 -7.53 13.43 -11.78
CA ILE A 54 -8.61 12.42 -11.85
C ILE A 54 -9.45 12.61 -13.13
N GLY A 55 -9.85 11.54 -13.81
CA GLY A 55 -10.60 11.64 -15.06
C GLY A 55 -11.91 12.42 -14.94
N ALA A 56 -12.73 12.03 -13.97
CA ALA A 56 -13.99 12.70 -13.71
C ALA A 56 -14.38 12.66 -12.23
N PHE A 57 -15.22 13.61 -11.82
CA PHE A 57 -15.90 13.58 -10.54
C PHE A 57 -17.39 13.91 -10.67
N THR A 58 -18.20 13.38 -9.77
CA THR A 58 -19.61 13.75 -9.60
C THR A 58 -19.88 14.13 -8.15
N ILE A 59 -20.43 15.32 -7.92
CA ILE A 59 -20.87 15.77 -6.59
C ILE A 59 -22.38 15.50 -6.44
N VAL A 60 -22.77 14.80 -5.38
CA VAL A 60 -24.16 14.60 -4.99
C VAL A 60 -24.40 15.36 -3.70
N ASP A 61 -25.21 16.42 -3.77
CA ASP A 61 -25.63 17.16 -2.58
C ASP A 61 -27.02 17.76 -2.79
N GLY A 62 -27.95 17.42 -1.91
CA GLY A 62 -29.33 17.93 -1.92
C GLY A 62 -29.52 19.16 -1.03
N HIS A 63 -28.50 19.57 -0.28
CA HIS A 63 -28.59 20.71 0.63
C HIS A 63 -28.45 22.02 -0.12
N LYS A 64 -29.34 22.96 0.21
CA LYS A 64 -29.11 24.36 -0.13
C LYS A 64 -27.97 24.87 0.75
N VAL A 65 -27.22 25.79 0.17
CA VAL A 65 -26.23 26.57 0.87
C VAL A 65 -26.88 27.39 1.99
N THR A 66 -26.32 27.35 3.19
CA THR A 66 -26.69 28.19 4.34
C THR A 66 -25.78 29.43 4.40
N GLY A 67 -26.03 30.43 5.26
CA GLY A 67 -25.20 31.65 5.30
C GLY A 67 -23.71 31.45 5.64
N GLU A 68 -23.31 30.23 6.00
CA GLU A 68 -21.91 29.79 6.16
C GLU A 68 -21.29 29.33 4.82
N ASP A 69 -22.09 29.19 3.77
CA ASP A 69 -21.75 28.78 2.41
C ASP A 69 -22.32 29.83 1.39
N VAL A 70 -21.97 29.82 0.09
CA VAL A 70 -22.70 30.60 -0.96
C VAL A 70 -23.17 29.72 -2.17
N GLY A 71 -24.46 29.75 -2.60
CA GLY A 71 -24.97 29.10 -3.85
C GLY A 71 -25.95 27.88 -3.75
N ASN A 72 -25.89 26.92 -4.68
CA ASN A 72 -26.33 25.52 -4.46
C ASN A 72 -25.07 24.70 -4.22
N LYS A 73 -24.99 23.88 -3.16
CA LYS A 73 -23.71 23.29 -2.71
C LYS A 73 -23.08 22.43 -3.78
N ALA A 74 -23.86 21.56 -4.43
CA ALA A 74 -23.34 20.66 -5.45
C ALA A 74 -22.86 21.42 -6.69
N GLN A 75 -23.71 22.30 -7.23
CA GLN A 75 -23.41 23.07 -8.43
C GLN A 75 -22.25 24.05 -8.19
N ALA A 76 -22.35 24.90 -7.16
CA ALA A 76 -21.35 25.92 -6.89
C ALA A 76 -19.98 25.31 -6.57
N ALA A 77 -19.93 24.23 -5.77
CA ALA A 77 -18.67 23.53 -5.52
C ALA A 77 -18.08 22.95 -6.81
N THR A 78 -18.91 22.38 -7.68
CA THR A 78 -18.46 21.84 -8.96
C THR A 78 -17.87 22.92 -9.85
N GLU A 79 -18.52 24.09 -9.95
CA GLU A 79 -18.05 25.22 -10.76
C GLU A 79 -16.65 25.68 -10.33
N PHE A 80 -16.43 25.93 -9.03
CA PHE A 80 -15.12 26.37 -8.53
C PHE A 80 -14.05 25.27 -8.61
N LEU A 81 -14.40 24.03 -8.29
CA LEU A 81 -13.46 22.91 -8.34
C LEU A 81 -13.03 22.60 -9.78
N GLN A 82 -13.92 22.82 -10.76
CA GLN A 82 -13.62 22.64 -12.17
C GLN A 82 -12.53 23.60 -12.68
N GLU A 83 -12.39 24.79 -12.09
CA GLU A 83 -11.34 25.76 -12.44
C GLU A 83 -9.92 25.27 -12.10
N LEU A 84 -9.78 24.35 -11.14
CA LEU A 84 -8.48 23.85 -10.69
C LEU A 84 -7.77 23.04 -11.77
N ASN A 85 -8.53 22.38 -12.64
CA ASN A 85 -7.96 21.57 -13.70
C ASN A 85 -8.94 21.37 -14.87
N SER A 86 -8.62 21.97 -16.02
CA SER A 86 -9.40 21.83 -17.27
C SER A 86 -9.38 20.43 -17.89
N ASP A 87 -8.45 19.57 -17.49
CA ASP A 87 -8.35 18.19 -17.98
C ASP A 87 -9.31 17.22 -17.26
N VAL A 88 -9.99 17.67 -16.20
CA VAL A 88 -10.90 16.88 -15.37
C VAL A 88 -12.35 17.19 -15.72
N SER A 89 -13.22 16.18 -15.81
CA SER A 89 -14.66 16.41 -16.02
C SER A 89 -15.44 16.44 -14.70
N GLY A 90 -15.95 17.60 -14.32
CA GLY A 90 -16.84 17.80 -13.17
C GLY A 90 -18.32 17.68 -13.53
N ASN A 91 -19.09 16.98 -12.71
CA ASN A 91 -20.54 16.84 -12.83
C ASN A 91 -21.20 16.99 -11.44
N PHE A 92 -22.50 17.25 -11.40
CA PHE A 92 -23.25 17.31 -10.14
C PHE A 92 -24.67 16.75 -10.25
N VAL A 93 -25.22 16.37 -9.10
CA VAL A 93 -26.61 15.94 -8.92
C VAL A 93 -27.18 16.64 -7.69
N GLU A 94 -28.28 17.37 -7.87
CA GLU A 94 -28.96 18.14 -6.84
C GLU A 94 -29.99 17.30 -6.07
N GLU A 95 -29.58 16.13 -5.59
CA GLU A 95 -30.41 15.23 -4.79
C GLU A 95 -29.67 14.78 -3.54
N SER A 96 -30.41 14.44 -2.48
CA SER A 96 -29.81 13.85 -1.29
C SER A 96 -29.41 12.39 -1.57
N PRO A 97 -28.35 11.88 -0.92
CA PRO A 97 -27.95 10.48 -1.07
C PRO A 97 -29.09 9.49 -0.77
N ASP A 98 -29.92 9.77 0.24
CA ASP A 98 -31.08 8.92 0.58
C ASP A 98 -32.11 8.85 -0.54
N LYS A 99 -32.39 9.96 -1.25
CA LYS A 99 -33.34 9.95 -2.38
C LYS A 99 -32.79 9.16 -3.56
N LEU A 100 -31.49 9.28 -3.85
CA LEU A 100 -30.86 8.46 -4.88
C LEU A 100 -30.89 6.98 -4.51
N LEU A 101 -30.64 6.63 -3.24
CA LEU A 101 -30.75 5.25 -2.77
C LEU A 101 -32.18 4.69 -2.87
N ASP A 102 -33.21 5.54 -2.71
CA ASP A 102 -34.61 5.14 -2.86
C ASP A 102 -35.02 4.95 -4.33
N ASN A 103 -34.52 5.83 -5.21
CA ASN A 103 -34.97 5.89 -6.61
C ASN A 103 -34.10 5.08 -7.59
N ASP A 104 -32.77 5.14 -7.43
CA ASP A 104 -31.78 4.55 -8.32
C ASP A 104 -30.49 4.17 -7.54
N PRO A 105 -30.50 3.08 -6.76
CA PRO A 105 -29.30 2.64 -6.03
C PRO A 105 -28.15 2.21 -6.95
N GLU A 106 -28.44 1.81 -8.20
CA GLU A 106 -27.43 1.39 -9.17
C GLU A 106 -26.63 2.57 -9.74
N PHE A 107 -27.11 3.80 -9.56
CA PHE A 107 -26.38 5.03 -9.85
C PHE A 107 -24.92 4.99 -9.38
N PHE A 108 -24.68 4.38 -8.21
CA PHE A 108 -23.34 4.35 -7.62
C PHE A 108 -22.41 3.29 -8.20
N HIS A 109 -22.92 2.33 -8.99
CA HIS A 109 -22.12 1.25 -9.56
C HIS A 109 -21.11 1.72 -10.62
N ARG A 110 -21.34 2.92 -11.19
CA ARG A 110 -20.51 3.47 -12.26
C ARG A 110 -19.19 4.12 -11.80
N PHE A 111 -19.01 4.30 -10.49
CA PHE A 111 -17.87 5.02 -9.95
C PHE A 111 -16.72 4.08 -9.57
N SER A 112 -15.49 4.53 -9.77
CA SER A 112 -14.28 3.85 -9.32
C SER A 112 -14.13 3.89 -7.79
N LEU A 113 -14.65 4.95 -7.16
CA LEU A 113 -14.65 5.19 -5.72
C LEU A 113 -15.84 6.09 -5.36
N VAL A 114 -16.53 5.76 -4.29
CA VAL A 114 -17.52 6.65 -3.66
C VAL A 114 -16.94 7.18 -2.35
N ILE A 115 -17.06 8.49 -2.12
CA ILE A 115 -16.58 9.18 -0.93
C ILE A 115 -17.77 9.80 -0.22
N GLY A 116 -18.10 9.27 0.96
CA GLY A 116 -19.21 9.74 1.79
C GLY A 116 -18.70 10.69 2.87
N VAL A 117 -19.14 11.96 2.86
CA VAL A 117 -18.67 12.97 3.81
C VAL A 117 -19.80 13.51 4.68
N GLN A 118 -19.59 13.60 5.99
CA GLN A 118 -20.63 14.04 6.97
C GLN A 118 -21.97 13.30 6.82
N LEU A 119 -21.94 12.01 6.45
CA LEU A 119 -23.16 11.23 6.28
C LEU A 119 -23.69 10.74 7.65
N PRO A 120 -25.02 10.77 7.87
CA PRO A 120 -25.64 10.11 9.01
C PRO A 120 -25.38 8.60 8.98
N GLU A 121 -25.33 7.98 10.17
CA GLU A 121 -25.08 6.55 10.33
C GLU A 121 -26.03 5.67 9.48
N SER A 122 -27.32 6.02 9.42
CA SER A 122 -28.33 5.30 8.64
C SER A 122 -28.02 5.31 7.14
N THR A 123 -27.70 6.48 6.59
CA THR A 123 -27.36 6.65 5.17
C THR A 123 -26.05 5.92 4.85
N CYS A 124 -25.03 6.03 5.72
CA CYS A 124 -23.77 5.30 5.60
C CYS A 124 -23.96 3.79 5.51
N GLN A 125 -24.77 3.20 6.39
CA GLN A 125 -25.02 1.76 6.40
C GLN A 125 -25.78 1.30 5.15
N ARG A 126 -26.83 2.04 4.75
CA ARG A 126 -27.60 1.74 3.54
C ARG A 126 -26.73 1.77 2.29
N LEU A 127 -25.98 2.86 2.11
CA LEU A 127 -25.06 3.01 0.98
C LEU A 127 -23.95 1.96 1.02
N GLY A 128 -23.36 1.71 2.19
CA GLY A 128 -22.32 0.71 2.38
C GLY A 128 -22.75 -0.69 1.95
N ALA A 129 -24.00 -1.07 2.21
CA ALA A 129 -24.54 -2.37 1.77
C ALA A 129 -24.68 -2.47 0.25
N VAL A 130 -25.13 -1.40 -0.41
CA VAL A 130 -25.24 -1.32 -1.89
C VAL A 130 -23.85 -1.43 -2.51
N LEU A 131 -22.90 -0.59 -2.08
CA LEU A 131 -21.54 -0.55 -2.65
C LEU A 131 -20.77 -1.85 -2.39
N TRP A 132 -20.92 -2.44 -1.20
CA TRP A 132 -20.30 -3.72 -0.86
C TRP A 132 -20.77 -4.86 -1.78
N SER A 133 -22.07 -4.88 -2.10
CA SER A 133 -22.65 -5.89 -2.99
C SER A 133 -22.18 -5.70 -4.44
N ALA A 134 -22.02 -4.45 -4.87
CA ALA A 134 -21.51 -4.10 -6.19
C ALA A 134 -19.98 -4.22 -6.33
N GLY A 135 -19.25 -4.35 -5.21
CA GLY A 135 -17.78 -4.34 -5.21
C GLY A 135 -17.16 -2.96 -5.45
N VAL A 136 -17.93 -1.89 -5.26
CA VAL A 136 -17.45 -0.51 -5.40
C VAL A 136 -16.77 -0.07 -4.10
N PRO A 137 -15.51 0.42 -4.14
CA PRO A 137 -14.85 0.97 -2.96
C PRO A 137 -15.61 2.15 -2.36
N PHE A 138 -15.72 2.18 -1.04
CA PHE A 138 -16.37 3.26 -0.30
C PHE A 138 -15.44 3.84 0.76
N LEU A 139 -15.26 5.15 0.75
CA LEU A 139 -14.49 5.88 1.77
C LEU A 139 -15.43 6.78 2.57
N VAL A 140 -15.64 6.47 3.84
CA VAL A 140 -16.41 7.33 4.76
C VAL A 140 -15.45 8.30 5.43
N CYS A 141 -15.72 9.60 5.33
CA CYS A 141 -14.95 10.63 5.99
C CYS A 141 -15.87 11.49 6.87
N ARG A 142 -15.39 11.86 8.03
CA ARG A 142 -16.09 12.80 8.91
C ARG A 142 -15.12 13.72 9.62
N THR A 143 -15.53 14.97 9.76
CA THR A 143 -14.90 15.97 10.61
C THR A 143 -15.90 16.37 11.68
N TYR A 144 -15.52 16.23 12.95
CA TYR A 144 -16.34 16.61 14.10
C TYR A 144 -15.45 17.40 15.07
N GLY A 145 -15.55 18.73 15.02
CA GLY A 145 -14.64 19.62 15.73
C GLY A 145 -13.20 19.40 15.33
N LEU A 146 -12.35 19.02 16.29
CA LEU A 146 -10.93 18.72 16.05
C LEU A 146 -10.65 17.26 15.67
N VAL A 147 -11.70 16.44 15.50
CA VAL A 147 -11.58 15.01 15.23
C VAL A 147 -11.83 14.71 13.75
N GLY A 148 -10.86 14.06 13.13
CA GLY A 148 -11.00 13.46 11.80
C GLY A 148 -11.25 11.96 11.90
N TYR A 149 -12.26 11.48 11.19
CA TYR A 149 -12.59 10.06 11.05
C TYR A 149 -12.52 9.67 9.58
N MET A 150 -11.91 8.53 9.30
CA MET A 150 -11.81 7.97 7.96
C MET A 150 -11.97 6.45 8.01
N ARG A 151 -12.81 5.90 7.15
CA ARG A 151 -13.08 4.46 7.07
C ARG A 151 -13.17 3.98 5.63
N LEU A 152 -12.16 3.21 5.22
CA LEU A 152 -12.11 2.55 3.91
C LEU A 152 -12.86 1.22 3.94
N VAL A 153 -13.85 1.05 3.07
CA VAL A 153 -14.66 -0.17 2.94
C VAL A 153 -14.43 -0.74 1.55
N VAL A 154 -13.59 -1.78 1.50
CA VAL A 154 -13.30 -2.54 0.28
C VAL A 154 -13.25 -4.03 0.59
N LYS A 155 -13.95 -4.84 -0.20
CA LYS A 155 -14.02 -6.28 0.00
C LYS A 155 -12.66 -6.96 -0.19
N GLU A 156 -11.98 -6.61 -1.27
CA GLU A 156 -10.62 -7.06 -1.57
C GLU A 156 -9.94 -6.01 -2.45
N HIS A 157 -8.73 -5.58 -2.05
CA HIS A 157 -7.90 -4.67 -2.80
C HIS A 157 -6.51 -5.30 -2.96
N THR A 158 -6.18 -5.70 -4.19
CA THR A 158 -4.94 -6.39 -4.52
C THR A 158 -3.93 -5.41 -5.09
N VAL A 159 -2.73 -5.34 -4.52
CA VAL A 159 -1.68 -4.40 -4.89
C VAL A 159 -0.42 -5.17 -5.28
N VAL A 160 0.11 -4.85 -6.46
CA VAL A 160 1.36 -5.41 -6.99
C VAL A 160 2.52 -4.48 -6.65
N GLU A 161 2.41 -3.22 -7.07
CA GLU A 161 3.40 -2.19 -6.81
C GLU A 161 3.13 -1.54 -5.44
N SER A 162 3.58 -2.21 -4.38
CA SER A 162 3.35 -1.72 -3.01
C SER A 162 4.33 -0.63 -2.56
N HIS A 163 5.32 -0.28 -3.40
CA HIS A 163 6.39 0.70 -3.15
C HIS A 163 6.97 0.65 -1.72
N PRO A 164 7.64 -0.46 -1.32
CA PRO A 164 8.24 -0.55 0.01
C PRO A 164 9.39 0.46 0.18
N ASP A 165 9.35 1.28 1.24
CA ASP A 165 10.38 2.30 1.51
C ASP A 165 11.79 1.72 1.63
N ASN A 166 11.93 0.60 2.33
CA ASN A 166 13.20 -0.09 2.56
C ASN A 166 13.00 -1.59 2.35
N ALA A 167 13.41 -2.09 1.20
CA ALA A 167 13.44 -3.52 0.91
C ALA A 167 14.86 -4.06 0.99
N LEU A 168 15.02 -5.30 1.49
CA LEU A 168 16.28 -6.01 1.36
C LEU A 168 16.54 -6.33 -0.12
N GLU A 169 17.81 -6.26 -0.51
CA GLU A 169 18.23 -6.61 -1.86
C GLU A 169 18.20 -8.13 -2.08
N ASP A 170 17.79 -8.55 -3.28
CA ASP A 170 17.72 -9.95 -3.68
C ASP A 170 19.07 -10.44 -4.25
N LEU A 171 20.11 -10.41 -3.41
CA LEU A 171 21.49 -10.67 -3.85
C LEU A 171 21.79 -12.15 -4.09
N ARG A 172 20.99 -13.07 -3.54
CA ARG A 172 21.18 -14.53 -3.69
C ARG A 172 22.55 -15.05 -3.28
N LEU A 173 23.29 -14.36 -2.41
CA LEU A 173 24.62 -14.83 -1.95
C LEU A 173 24.54 -16.08 -1.07
N ASP A 174 23.42 -16.28 -0.38
CA ASP A 174 23.12 -17.49 0.39
C ASP A 174 22.80 -18.70 -0.51
N GLN A 175 22.21 -18.46 -1.67
CA GLN A 175 21.79 -19.49 -2.62
C GLN A 175 22.03 -19.05 -4.08
N PRO A 176 23.30 -18.93 -4.50
CA PRO A 176 23.61 -18.35 -5.79
C PRO A 176 23.15 -19.26 -6.92
N PHE A 177 22.50 -18.68 -7.93
CA PHE A 177 22.12 -19.40 -9.16
C PHE A 177 23.36 -19.68 -10.02
N THR A 178 23.21 -20.59 -10.99
CA THR A 178 24.35 -21.13 -11.77
C THR A 178 25.19 -20.05 -12.43
N GLU A 179 24.56 -19.09 -13.09
CA GLU A 179 25.21 -17.99 -13.79
C GLU A 179 25.96 -17.07 -12.82
N LEU A 180 25.38 -16.79 -11.64
CA LEU A 180 26.04 -16.02 -10.59
C LEU A 180 27.25 -16.77 -10.02
N ARG A 181 27.15 -18.08 -9.77
CA ARG A 181 28.31 -18.90 -9.34
C ARG A 181 29.44 -18.87 -10.36
N ASN A 182 29.11 -19.00 -11.65
CA ASN A 182 30.08 -18.94 -12.73
C ASN A 182 30.76 -17.56 -12.79
N HIS A 183 29.97 -16.49 -12.67
CA HIS A 183 30.48 -15.13 -12.65
C HIS A 183 31.36 -14.85 -11.42
N ILE A 184 30.97 -15.32 -10.23
CA ILE A 184 31.83 -15.22 -9.04
C ILE A 184 33.13 -15.98 -9.31
N SER A 185 33.06 -17.21 -9.82
CA SER A 185 34.23 -18.07 -10.06
C SER A 185 35.27 -17.45 -10.99
N SER A 186 34.88 -16.58 -11.93
CA SER A 186 35.83 -15.93 -12.85
C SER A 186 36.72 -14.86 -12.19
N TYR A 187 36.43 -14.43 -10.97
CA TYR A 187 37.27 -13.47 -10.25
C TYR A 187 38.38 -14.18 -9.45
N HIS A 188 39.62 -13.72 -9.62
CA HIS A 188 40.79 -14.20 -8.89
C HIS A 188 41.47 -13.05 -8.15
N LEU A 189 40.91 -12.67 -6.99
CA LEU A 189 41.31 -11.48 -6.22
C LEU A 189 42.82 -11.42 -5.92
N ASP A 190 43.42 -12.55 -5.58
CA ASP A 190 44.84 -12.65 -5.22
C ASP A 190 45.78 -12.35 -6.39
N SER A 191 45.30 -12.50 -7.64
CA SER A 191 46.10 -12.32 -8.86
C SER A 191 45.91 -10.96 -9.55
N MET A 192 44.94 -10.16 -9.10
CA MET A 192 44.61 -8.87 -9.71
C MET A 192 45.72 -7.84 -9.47
N ASP A 193 45.82 -6.82 -10.32
CA ASP A 193 46.61 -5.65 -9.99
C ASP A 193 45.90 -4.78 -8.93
N LYS A 194 46.59 -3.76 -8.42
CA LYS A 194 46.05 -2.89 -7.35
C LYS A 194 44.75 -2.20 -7.78
N LYS A 195 44.69 -1.73 -9.03
CA LYS A 195 43.54 -0.99 -9.55
C LYS A 195 42.33 -1.90 -9.71
N ASP A 196 42.54 -3.11 -10.25
CA ASP A 196 41.46 -4.06 -10.48
C ASP A 196 40.87 -4.60 -9.18
N HIS A 197 41.73 -4.79 -8.18
CA HIS A 197 41.32 -5.21 -6.85
C HIS A 197 40.44 -4.15 -6.15
N SER A 198 40.87 -2.88 -6.16
CA SER A 198 40.15 -1.77 -5.51
C SER A 198 38.86 -1.35 -6.23
N HIS A 199 38.67 -1.77 -7.48
CA HIS A 199 37.46 -1.51 -8.27
C HIS A 199 36.62 -2.78 -8.52
N THR A 200 36.78 -3.80 -7.66
CA THR A 200 35.93 -5.00 -7.70
C THR A 200 34.62 -4.74 -6.94
N PRO A 201 33.44 -5.04 -7.52
CA PRO A 201 32.15 -4.89 -6.84
C PRO A 201 32.12 -5.54 -5.45
N TRP A 202 31.59 -4.85 -4.44
CA TRP A 202 31.59 -5.38 -3.06
C TRP A 202 30.81 -6.69 -2.93
N ILE A 203 29.79 -6.92 -3.77
CA ILE A 203 29.05 -8.19 -3.85
C ILE A 203 30.01 -9.35 -4.17
N ILE A 204 30.93 -9.14 -5.12
CA ILE A 204 31.94 -10.14 -5.50
C ILE A 204 32.96 -10.33 -4.37
N VAL A 205 33.37 -9.25 -3.71
CA VAL A 205 34.24 -9.33 -2.52
C VAL A 205 33.60 -10.23 -1.47
N ILE A 206 32.36 -9.95 -1.05
CA ILE A 206 31.64 -10.78 -0.07
C ILE A 206 31.54 -12.22 -0.57
N ALA A 207 31.13 -12.45 -1.82
CA ALA A 207 30.97 -13.79 -2.37
C ALA A 207 32.28 -14.60 -2.30
N LYS A 208 33.43 -13.99 -2.61
CA LYS A 208 34.75 -14.64 -2.56
C LYS A 208 35.20 -14.98 -1.16
N TYR A 209 34.99 -14.08 -0.20
CA TYR A 209 35.28 -14.40 1.20
C TYR A 209 34.29 -15.41 1.77
N LEU A 210 33.07 -15.46 1.24
CA LEU A 210 32.09 -16.47 1.62
C LEU A 210 32.47 -17.87 1.10
N GLU A 211 33.03 -17.99 -0.10
CA GLU A 211 33.64 -19.25 -0.58
C GLU A 211 34.75 -19.73 0.38
N LYS A 212 35.63 -18.83 0.85
CA LYS A 212 36.66 -19.15 1.85
C LYS A 212 36.03 -19.60 3.18
N TRP A 213 35.06 -18.84 3.68
CA TRP A 213 34.35 -19.15 4.93
C TRP A 213 33.67 -20.53 4.90
N TYR A 214 33.01 -20.88 3.79
CA TYR A 214 32.32 -22.16 3.65
C TYR A 214 33.25 -23.37 3.78
N ASN A 215 34.48 -23.27 3.26
CA ASN A 215 35.48 -24.34 3.37
C ASN A 215 35.89 -24.60 4.83
N GLU A 216 35.84 -23.57 5.69
CA GLU A 216 36.24 -23.66 7.10
C GLU A 216 35.06 -23.98 8.03
N HIS A 217 33.82 -23.73 7.59
CA HIS A 217 32.62 -23.77 8.44
C HIS A 217 31.51 -24.70 7.92
N ASN A 218 31.88 -25.80 7.27
CA ASN A 218 30.94 -26.84 6.79
C ASN A 218 29.81 -26.27 5.92
N CYS A 219 30.14 -25.34 5.00
CA CYS A 219 29.18 -24.69 4.10
C CYS A 219 28.04 -23.94 4.82
N GLN A 220 28.26 -23.44 6.05
CA GLN A 220 27.28 -22.62 6.77
C GLN A 220 27.58 -21.14 6.66
N LEU A 221 26.54 -20.33 6.49
CA LEU A 221 26.61 -18.87 6.52
C LEU A 221 26.95 -18.35 7.94
N PRO A 222 27.61 -17.19 8.06
CA PRO A 222 27.66 -16.43 9.31
C PRO A 222 26.25 -16.04 9.78
N LYS A 223 25.78 -16.60 10.91
CA LYS A 223 24.40 -16.42 11.39
C LYS A 223 24.29 -15.31 12.42
N ASN A 224 25.06 -15.42 13.50
CA ASN A 224 24.97 -14.51 14.64
C ASN A 224 25.94 -13.33 14.51
N TYR A 225 25.76 -12.31 15.36
CA TYR A 225 26.61 -11.11 15.36
C TYR A 225 28.10 -11.43 15.46
N LYS A 226 28.46 -12.40 16.31
CA LYS A 226 29.85 -12.80 16.54
C LYS A 226 30.47 -13.41 15.29
N GLU A 227 29.78 -14.34 14.63
CA GLU A 227 30.23 -14.93 13.36
C GLU A 227 30.33 -13.88 12.25
N LYS A 228 29.34 -12.98 12.15
CA LYS A 228 29.39 -11.87 11.19
C LYS A 228 30.58 -10.94 11.44
N GLU A 229 30.98 -10.73 12.69
CA GLU A 229 32.16 -9.92 13.01
C GLU A 229 33.46 -10.63 12.63
N VAL A 230 33.57 -11.94 12.86
CA VAL A 230 34.72 -12.72 12.38
C VAL A 230 34.78 -12.69 10.85
N PHE A 231 33.63 -12.78 10.18
CA PHE A 231 33.55 -12.67 8.72
C PHE A 231 33.96 -11.27 8.20
N ARG A 232 33.57 -10.19 8.89
CA ARG A 232 34.07 -8.84 8.58
C ARG A 232 35.59 -8.76 8.71
N GLN A 233 36.14 -9.36 9.77
CA GLN A 233 37.58 -9.38 9.95
C GLN A 233 38.28 -10.15 8.84
N LEU A 234 37.71 -11.29 8.42
CA LEU A 234 38.21 -12.06 7.28
C LEU A 234 38.26 -11.24 5.98
N ILE A 235 37.23 -10.43 5.71
CA ILE A 235 37.23 -9.50 4.55
C ILE A 235 38.31 -8.41 4.74
N ARG A 236 38.42 -7.84 5.95
CA ARG A 236 39.39 -6.78 6.28
C ARG A 236 40.84 -7.24 6.12
N ASP A 237 41.13 -8.49 6.47
CA ASP A 237 42.46 -9.10 6.29
C ASP A 237 42.81 -9.30 4.81
N GLY A 238 41.80 -9.21 3.94
CA GLY A 238 41.92 -9.21 2.48
C GLY A 238 42.40 -7.91 1.85
N ILE A 239 42.40 -6.80 2.59
CA ILE A 239 42.81 -5.50 2.08
C ILE A 239 44.32 -5.50 1.83
N ARG A 240 44.75 -4.98 0.67
CA ARG A 240 46.17 -4.95 0.31
C ARG A 240 46.96 -4.06 1.27
N LYS A 241 48.26 -4.34 1.42
CA LYS A 241 49.16 -3.53 2.24
C LYS A 241 50.11 -2.74 1.34
N ASN A 242 50.38 -1.50 1.73
CA ASN A 242 51.37 -0.65 1.07
C ASN A 242 52.81 -1.08 1.42
N GLU A 243 53.79 -0.40 0.84
CA GLU A 243 55.22 -0.67 1.06
C GLU A 243 55.65 -0.59 2.54
N ASN A 244 54.90 0.16 3.36
CA ASN A 244 55.15 0.32 4.79
C ASN A 244 54.43 -0.75 5.65
N GLY A 245 53.74 -1.70 5.02
CA GLY A 245 52.98 -2.76 5.69
C GLY A 245 51.64 -2.30 6.28
N ALA A 246 51.22 -1.05 6.04
CA ALA A 246 49.91 -0.55 6.45
C ALA A 246 48.84 -0.91 5.40
N PRO A 247 47.58 -1.17 5.80
CA PRO A 247 46.49 -1.39 4.86
C PRO A 247 46.31 -0.21 3.90
N GLU A 248 46.08 -0.52 2.63
CA GLU A 248 45.67 0.44 1.61
C GLU A 248 44.22 0.88 1.84
N GLU A 249 43.87 2.05 1.32
CA GLU A 249 42.50 2.56 1.38
C GLU A 249 41.70 1.99 0.19
N GLU A 250 40.90 0.95 0.46
CA GLU A 250 40.08 0.25 -0.55
C GLU A 250 38.58 0.39 -0.21
N GLU A 251 37.94 1.43 -0.75
CA GLU A 251 36.54 1.78 -0.42
C GLU A 251 35.55 0.64 -0.73
N ASN A 252 35.82 -0.17 -1.76
CA ASN A 252 34.99 -1.33 -2.10
C ASN A 252 35.01 -2.43 -1.02
N PHE A 253 36.13 -2.60 -0.31
CA PHE A 253 36.22 -3.50 0.84
C PHE A 253 35.50 -2.94 2.06
N ASP A 254 35.59 -1.62 2.28
CA ASP A 254 34.83 -0.95 3.33
C ASP A 254 33.30 -1.05 3.08
N GLU A 255 32.85 -0.90 1.83
CA GLU A 255 31.47 -1.17 1.44
C GLU A 255 31.07 -2.63 1.70
N ALA A 256 31.93 -3.60 1.36
CA ALA A 256 31.68 -5.02 1.62
C ALA A 256 31.46 -5.27 3.13
N ILE A 257 32.35 -4.75 3.97
CA ILE A 257 32.29 -4.89 5.44
C ILE A 257 30.99 -4.30 6.00
N LYS A 258 30.59 -3.11 5.53
CA LYS A 258 29.33 -2.45 5.94
C LYS A 258 28.11 -3.27 5.54
N ASN A 259 28.12 -3.86 4.34
CA ASN A 259 26.99 -4.60 3.79
C ASN A 259 26.87 -6.05 4.28
N VAL A 260 27.83 -6.61 5.01
CA VAL A 260 27.76 -7.99 5.57
C VAL A 260 26.43 -8.26 6.29
N ASN A 261 25.89 -7.29 7.04
CA ASN A 261 24.67 -7.50 7.81
C ASN A 261 23.44 -7.74 6.93
N THR A 262 23.33 -7.03 5.81
CA THR A 262 22.18 -7.04 4.91
C THR A 262 22.35 -8.06 3.79
N ALA A 263 23.58 -8.26 3.30
CA ALA A 263 23.89 -9.11 2.16
C ALA A 263 23.82 -10.62 2.45
N LEU A 264 24.04 -11.01 3.71
CA LEU A 264 24.00 -12.41 4.15
C LEU A 264 22.65 -12.83 4.75
N ASN A 265 21.59 -12.04 4.51
CA ASN A 265 20.26 -12.43 4.93
C ASN A 265 19.77 -13.60 4.07
N PRO A 266 19.20 -14.66 4.68
CA PRO A 266 18.65 -15.78 3.93
C PRO A 266 17.56 -15.33 2.97
N THR A 267 17.67 -15.74 1.70
CA THR A 267 16.63 -15.58 0.70
C THR A 267 15.42 -16.42 1.11
N LYS A 268 14.31 -15.75 1.41
CA LYS A 268 13.07 -16.39 1.90
C LYS A 268 11.84 -15.67 1.39
N ILE A 269 10.74 -16.40 1.30
CA ILE A 269 9.41 -15.84 1.03
C ILE A 269 8.91 -15.15 2.31
N SER A 270 8.36 -13.94 2.16
CA SER A 270 7.74 -13.24 3.29
C SER A 270 6.43 -13.92 3.67
N SER A 271 6.05 -13.86 4.96
CA SER A 271 4.77 -14.43 5.41
C SER A 271 3.58 -13.85 4.65
N THR A 272 3.62 -12.55 4.33
CA THR A 272 2.57 -11.90 3.55
C THR A 272 2.38 -12.50 2.16
N VAL A 273 3.48 -12.84 1.46
CA VAL A 273 3.37 -13.48 0.14
C VAL A 273 2.97 -14.95 0.28
N ASP A 274 3.44 -15.63 1.33
CA ASP A 274 3.04 -17.00 1.62
C ASP A 274 1.53 -17.11 1.92
N ASP A 275 0.97 -16.17 2.69
CA ASP A 275 -0.47 -16.06 2.95
C ASP A 275 -1.27 -15.89 1.64
N ILE A 276 -0.74 -15.12 0.68
CA ILE A 276 -1.34 -14.95 -0.65
C ILE A 276 -1.30 -16.28 -1.43
N PHE A 277 -0.18 -17.01 -1.41
CA PHE A 277 -0.07 -18.30 -2.08
C PHE A 277 -1.00 -19.36 -1.49
N ASN A 278 -1.25 -19.31 -0.19
CA ASN A 278 -2.11 -20.23 0.53
C ASN A 278 -3.59 -19.81 0.53
N CYS A 279 -3.95 -18.67 -0.07
CA CYS A 279 -5.35 -18.27 -0.24
C CYS A 279 -6.10 -19.15 -1.24
N VAL A 280 -7.39 -19.38 -0.96
CA VAL A 280 -8.30 -20.18 -1.79
C VAL A 280 -8.39 -19.67 -3.23
N GLN A 281 -8.31 -18.34 -3.41
CA GLN A 281 -8.32 -17.66 -4.72
C GLN A 281 -7.07 -17.97 -5.57
N CYS A 282 -5.94 -18.28 -4.94
CA CYS A 282 -4.71 -18.69 -5.61
C CYS A 282 -4.73 -20.20 -5.93
N GLU A 283 -5.39 -20.99 -5.09
CA GLU A 283 -5.49 -22.45 -5.26
C GLU A 283 -6.48 -22.86 -6.37
N ASN A 284 -7.68 -22.27 -6.38
CA ASN A 284 -8.76 -22.66 -7.29
C ASN A 284 -8.98 -21.61 -8.38
N ILE A 285 -8.26 -21.79 -9.50
CA ILE A 285 -8.33 -20.89 -10.64
C ILE A 285 -9.57 -21.18 -11.50
N THR A 286 -10.32 -20.13 -11.82
CA THR A 286 -11.55 -20.19 -12.63
C THR A 286 -11.53 -19.07 -13.69
N SER A 287 -12.51 -19.06 -14.61
CA SER A 287 -12.66 -17.99 -15.59
C SER A 287 -12.95 -16.62 -14.94
N GLN A 288 -13.53 -16.62 -13.73
CA GLN A 288 -13.84 -15.42 -12.95
C GLN A 288 -12.65 -14.90 -12.13
N THR A 289 -11.58 -15.68 -11.97
CA THR A 289 -10.40 -15.29 -11.19
C THR A 289 -9.74 -14.04 -11.78
N SER A 290 -9.40 -13.07 -10.92
CA SER A 290 -8.80 -11.80 -11.34
C SER A 290 -7.38 -11.97 -11.88
N ALA A 291 -6.89 -10.97 -12.62
CA ALA A 291 -5.54 -10.99 -13.16
C ALA A 291 -4.47 -11.13 -12.06
N PHE A 292 -4.67 -10.47 -10.92
CA PHE A 292 -3.77 -10.58 -9.77
C PHE A 292 -3.60 -12.02 -9.29
N TRP A 293 -4.71 -12.71 -9.01
CA TRP A 293 -4.68 -14.09 -8.50
C TRP A 293 -4.15 -15.07 -9.54
N MET A 294 -4.43 -14.85 -10.82
CA MET A 294 -3.82 -15.62 -11.93
C MET A 294 -2.29 -15.49 -11.93
N MET A 295 -1.77 -14.27 -11.79
CA MET A 295 -0.33 -14.02 -11.76
C MET A 295 0.31 -14.56 -10.48
N ALA A 296 -0.34 -14.37 -9.32
CA ALA A 296 0.11 -14.93 -8.04
C ALA A 296 0.22 -16.46 -8.10
N ARG A 297 -0.74 -17.13 -8.73
CA ARG A 297 -0.67 -18.58 -8.95
C ARG A 297 0.49 -18.97 -9.87
N GLY A 298 0.71 -18.24 -10.96
CA GLY A 298 1.88 -18.48 -11.82
C GLY A 298 3.21 -18.37 -11.07
N VAL A 299 3.35 -17.41 -10.16
CA VAL A 299 4.55 -17.29 -9.30
C VAL A 299 4.62 -18.42 -8.29
N ARG A 300 3.50 -18.82 -7.66
CA ARG A 300 3.45 -19.96 -6.73
C ARG A 300 3.93 -21.24 -7.43
N ASP A 301 3.48 -21.51 -8.65
CA ASP A 301 3.90 -22.70 -9.39
C ASP A 301 5.38 -22.64 -9.75
N PHE A 302 5.92 -21.47 -10.11
CA PHE A 302 7.36 -21.30 -10.27
C PHE A 302 8.12 -21.64 -8.99
N VAL A 303 7.71 -21.10 -7.84
CA VAL A 303 8.34 -21.35 -6.54
C VAL A 303 8.40 -22.85 -6.23
N GLN A 304 7.32 -23.58 -6.54
CA GLN A 304 7.19 -25.01 -6.25
C GLN A 304 7.99 -25.90 -7.21
N ASN A 305 8.28 -25.45 -8.44
CA ASN A 305 8.90 -26.26 -9.47
C ASN A 305 10.33 -25.79 -9.79
N GLU A 306 10.50 -24.64 -10.45
CA GLU A 306 11.81 -24.17 -10.93
C GLU A 306 12.56 -23.30 -9.90
N GLY A 307 11.82 -22.63 -9.01
CA GLY A 307 12.35 -21.69 -8.02
C GLY A 307 12.99 -22.34 -6.80
N ASN A 308 12.86 -23.66 -6.62
CA ASN A 308 13.36 -24.41 -5.47
C ASN A 308 12.97 -23.79 -4.11
N GLY A 309 11.71 -23.34 -3.99
CA GLY A 309 11.20 -22.68 -2.78
C GLY A 309 11.50 -21.17 -2.69
N SER A 310 12.15 -20.59 -3.70
CA SER A 310 12.45 -19.16 -3.78
C SER A 310 11.63 -18.47 -4.88
N LEU A 311 11.33 -17.19 -4.66
CA LEU A 311 10.68 -16.34 -5.66
C LEU A 311 11.58 -16.14 -6.90
N PRO A 312 11.02 -15.70 -8.05
CA PRO A 312 11.81 -15.23 -9.18
C PRO A 312 12.85 -14.19 -8.77
N VAL A 313 14.03 -14.20 -9.39
CA VAL A 313 15.07 -13.19 -9.12
C VAL A 313 14.57 -11.79 -9.49
N ARG A 314 14.77 -10.81 -8.59
CA ARG A 314 14.31 -9.42 -8.82
C ARG A 314 14.97 -8.76 -10.04
N GLY A 315 16.25 -9.06 -10.28
CA GLY A 315 17.01 -8.58 -11.44
C GLY A 315 17.73 -7.26 -11.27
N THR A 316 17.60 -6.61 -10.12
CA THR A 316 18.29 -5.35 -9.77
C THR A 316 19.29 -5.57 -8.65
N ILE A 317 20.38 -4.79 -8.67
CA ILE A 317 21.38 -4.72 -7.61
C ILE A 317 21.62 -3.25 -7.27
N PRO A 318 22.03 -2.92 -6.02
CA PRO A 318 22.31 -1.54 -5.63
C PRO A 318 23.54 -1.00 -6.37
N ASP A 319 23.69 0.32 -6.37
CA ASP A 319 24.93 0.95 -6.82
C ASP A 319 26.10 0.61 -5.87
N MET A 320 27.32 0.64 -6.40
CA MET A 320 28.52 0.34 -5.64
C MET A 320 29.80 0.84 -6.30
N ILE A 321 30.85 0.99 -5.50
CA ILE A 321 32.18 1.34 -5.99
C ILE A 321 32.77 0.16 -6.76
N ALA A 322 32.84 0.31 -8.08
CA ALA A 322 33.40 -0.67 -9.00
C ALA A 322 33.81 -0.03 -10.33
N ASP A 323 34.61 -0.75 -11.10
CA ASP A 323 34.83 -0.43 -12.52
C ASP A 323 33.51 -0.60 -13.30
N SER A 324 33.28 0.29 -14.28
CA SER A 324 32.03 0.32 -15.05
C SER A 324 31.73 -1.02 -15.74
N ASP A 325 32.73 -1.67 -16.32
CA ASP A 325 32.52 -2.94 -17.02
C ASP A 325 32.22 -4.07 -16.02
N LYS A 326 32.91 -4.10 -14.87
CA LYS A 326 32.65 -5.10 -13.81
C LYS A 326 31.24 -4.94 -13.24
N PHE A 327 30.81 -3.71 -13.00
CA PHE A 327 29.47 -3.42 -12.50
C PHE A 327 28.38 -3.80 -13.52
N ILE A 328 28.53 -3.37 -14.78
CA ILE A 328 27.55 -3.68 -15.84
C ILE A 328 27.47 -5.19 -16.08
N ASN A 329 28.60 -5.89 -16.09
CA ASN A 329 28.61 -7.35 -16.26
C ASN A 329 27.89 -8.06 -15.10
N LEU A 330 28.14 -7.65 -13.85
CA LEU A 330 27.42 -8.19 -12.69
C LEU A 330 25.92 -7.89 -12.78
N GLN A 331 25.54 -6.65 -13.10
CA GLN A 331 24.14 -6.24 -13.27
C GLN A 331 23.44 -7.08 -14.33
N ASN A 332 24.10 -7.36 -15.46
CA ASN A 332 23.55 -8.17 -16.54
C ASN A 332 23.28 -9.61 -16.10
N VAL A 333 24.13 -10.21 -15.24
CA VAL A 333 23.90 -11.56 -14.70
C VAL A 333 22.56 -11.65 -13.96
N TYR A 334 22.24 -10.67 -13.10
CA TYR A 334 20.94 -10.64 -12.41
C TYR A 334 19.79 -10.34 -13.36
N ARG A 335 19.97 -9.38 -14.28
CA ARG A 335 18.95 -8.99 -15.26
C ARG A 335 18.56 -10.15 -16.16
N GLU A 336 19.53 -10.87 -16.71
CA GLU A 336 19.29 -12.03 -17.58
C GLU A 336 18.58 -13.15 -16.81
N LYS A 337 19.00 -13.42 -15.57
CA LYS A 337 18.33 -14.41 -14.72
C LYS A 337 16.87 -14.03 -14.45
N ALA A 338 16.59 -12.76 -14.14
CA ALA A 338 15.22 -12.28 -13.93
C ALA A 338 14.35 -12.45 -15.21
N LEU A 339 14.90 -12.17 -16.39
CA LEU A 339 14.21 -12.40 -17.67
C LEU A 339 13.91 -13.89 -17.92
N GLN A 340 14.84 -14.77 -17.56
CA GLN A 340 14.63 -16.22 -17.67
C GLN A 340 13.53 -16.69 -16.72
N ASP A 341 13.57 -16.30 -15.45
CA ASP A 341 12.53 -16.64 -14.46
C ASP A 341 11.17 -16.09 -14.90
N ALA A 342 11.15 -14.87 -15.44
CA ALA A 342 9.95 -14.25 -15.98
C ALA A 342 9.33 -15.02 -17.15
N ALA A 343 10.16 -15.55 -18.04
CA ALA A 343 9.69 -16.39 -19.14
C ALA A 343 9.05 -17.69 -18.62
N VAL A 344 9.60 -18.29 -17.56
CA VAL A 344 9.03 -19.50 -16.93
C VAL A 344 7.69 -19.19 -16.28
N VAL A 345 7.61 -18.15 -15.43
CA VAL A 345 6.33 -17.75 -14.80
C VAL A 345 5.28 -17.42 -15.87
N SER A 346 5.68 -16.75 -16.94
CA SER A 346 4.79 -16.42 -18.06
C SER A 346 4.19 -17.65 -18.73
N LYS A 347 4.94 -18.76 -18.80
CA LYS A 347 4.44 -20.05 -19.31
C LYS A 347 3.42 -20.66 -18.35
N HIS A 348 3.68 -20.65 -17.04
CA HIS A 348 2.70 -21.11 -16.03
C HIS A 348 1.39 -20.34 -16.13
N ILE A 349 1.47 -19.01 -16.17
CA ILE A 349 0.28 -18.14 -16.34
C ILE A 349 -0.46 -18.48 -17.64
N GLN A 350 0.25 -18.66 -18.76
CA GLN A 350 -0.37 -18.98 -20.04
C GLN A 350 -1.09 -20.33 -20.01
N SER A 351 -0.51 -21.35 -19.37
CA SER A 351 -1.14 -22.65 -19.19
C SER A 351 -2.45 -22.55 -18.41
N HIS A 352 -2.47 -21.77 -17.33
CA HIS A 352 -3.70 -21.52 -16.54
C HIS A 352 -4.76 -20.78 -17.35
N LEU A 353 -4.36 -19.74 -18.08
CA LEU A 353 -5.24 -18.96 -18.94
C LEU A 353 -5.88 -19.82 -20.03
N GLN A 354 -5.11 -20.72 -20.64
CA GLN A 354 -5.62 -21.68 -21.62
C GLN A 354 -6.60 -22.66 -20.98
N ALA A 355 -6.30 -23.17 -19.79
CA ALA A 355 -7.18 -24.10 -19.07
C ALA A 355 -8.54 -23.47 -18.72
N VAL A 356 -8.59 -22.17 -18.41
CA VAL A 356 -9.85 -21.46 -18.10
C VAL A 356 -10.46 -20.71 -19.28
N GLY A 357 -9.86 -20.76 -20.47
CA GLY A 357 -10.35 -20.08 -21.68
C GLY A 357 -10.33 -18.56 -21.59
N LYS A 358 -9.38 -17.96 -20.86
CA LYS A 358 -9.30 -16.51 -20.62
C LYS A 358 -8.10 -15.91 -21.33
N VAL A 359 -8.26 -14.72 -21.92
CA VAL A 359 -7.15 -13.93 -22.46
C VAL A 359 -6.93 -12.74 -21.53
N ILE A 360 -5.71 -12.60 -21.02
CA ILE A 360 -5.31 -11.44 -20.21
C ILE A 360 -4.13 -10.76 -20.90
N ASN A 361 -4.29 -9.46 -21.16
CA ASN A 361 -3.22 -8.61 -21.65
C ASN A 361 -2.52 -8.00 -20.43
N THR A 362 -1.42 -8.58 -19.97
CA THR A 362 -0.68 -8.06 -18.80
C THR A 362 0.77 -7.77 -19.15
N ASN A 363 1.28 -6.64 -18.64
CA ASN A 363 2.72 -6.38 -18.53
C ASN A 363 3.32 -7.33 -17.49
N LYS A 364 3.69 -8.54 -17.93
CA LYS A 364 4.11 -9.65 -17.05
C LYS A 364 5.38 -9.36 -16.25
N ILE A 365 6.26 -8.48 -16.75
CA ILE A 365 7.59 -8.23 -16.16
C ILE A 365 7.50 -7.43 -14.86
N GLN A 366 6.67 -6.38 -14.81
CA GLN A 366 6.54 -5.52 -13.63
C GLN A 366 5.97 -6.27 -12.43
N PHE A 367 5.02 -7.18 -12.65
CA PHE A 367 4.49 -8.06 -11.60
C PHE A 367 5.59 -8.88 -10.92
N LEU A 368 6.54 -9.37 -11.71
CA LEU A 368 7.58 -10.28 -11.23
C LEU A 368 8.66 -9.57 -10.43
N HIS A 369 9.02 -8.35 -10.85
CA HIS A 369 9.91 -7.49 -10.05
C HIS A 369 9.32 -7.19 -8.67
N CYS A 370 7.99 -7.19 -8.56
CA CYS A 370 7.26 -6.94 -7.32
C CYS A 370 6.78 -8.22 -6.61
N ALA A 371 7.18 -9.42 -7.05
CA ALA A 371 6.67 -10.68 -6.49
C ALA A 371 6.89 -10.83 -4.97
N ALA A 372 7.99 -10.25 -4.45
CA ALA A 372 8.29 -10.23 -3.01
C ALA A 372 7.44 -9.22 -2.21
N PHE A 373 6.74 -8.31 -2.89
CA PHE A 373 6.07 -7.15 -2.32
C PHE A 373 4.56 -7.16 -2.53
N LEU A 374 3.99 -8.24 -3.04
CA LEU A 374 2.55 -8.38 -3.24
C LEU A 374 1.80 -8.13 -1.92
N ARG A 375 0.69 -7.40 -2.01
CA ARG A 375 -0.20 -7.11 -0.87
C ARG A 375 -1.65 -7.38 -1.26
N VAL A 376 -2.42 -7.86 -0.29
CA VAL A 376 -3.87 -7.98 -0.39
C VAL A 376 -4.47 -7.37 0.86
N VAL A 377 -5.33 -6.37 0.69
CA VAL A 377 -6.07 -5.73 1.77
C VAL A 377 -7.53 -6.16 1.67
N ARG A 378 -8.09 -6.68 2.77
CA ARG A 378 -9.51 -7.00 2.89
C ARG A 378 -10.07 -6.25 4.08
N CYS A 379 -11.02 -5.37 3.85
CA CYS A 379 -11.71 -4.68 4.93
C CYS A 379 -12.96 -5.45 5.33
N ARG A 380 -13.38 -5.26 6.58
CA ARG A 380 -14.71 -5.66 7.01
C ARG A 380 -15.75 -4.70 6.43
N SER A 381 -16.94 -5.21 6.15
CA SER A 381 -18.08 -4.38 5.76
C SER A 381 -18.52 -3.48 6.92
N LEU A 382 -19.28 -2.42 6.60
CA LEU A 382 -19.91 -1.60 7.65
C LEU A 382 -20.93 -2.41 8.45
N ALA A 383 -21.70 -3.29 7.81
CA ALA A 383 -22.67 -4.13 8.51
C ALA A 383 -22.01 -4.98 9.61
N GLU A 384 -20.85 -5.56 9.33
CA GLU A 384 -20.08 -6.33 10.30
C GLU A 384 -19.50 -5.47 11.44
N GLU A 385 -19.17 -4.21 11.15
CA GLU A 385 -18.67 -3.26 12.15
C GLU A 385 -19.78 -2.74 13.08
N TYR A 386 -21.00 -2.60 12.60
CA TYR A 386 -22.12 -2.04 13.38
C TYR A 386 -22.95 -3.12 14.08
N SER A 387 -22.90 -4.38 13.61
CA SER A 387 -23.61 -5.50 14.22
C SER A 387 -23.08 -5.84 15.61
N THR A 388 -23.98 -6.12 16.55
CA THR A 388 -23.67 -6.55 17.93
C THR A 388 -22.93 -7.89 18.00
N ASP A 389 -23.12 -8.74 17.00
CA ASP A 389 -22.58 -10.11 16.97
C ASP A 389 -21.15 -10.14 16.44
N THR A 390 -20.82 -9.25 15.50
CA THR A 390 -19.52 -9.21 14.83
C THR A 390 -18.69 -8.00 15.29
N PHE A 391 -19.18 -7.17 16.20
CA PHE A 391 -18.44 -6.05 16.74
C PHE A 391 -17.06 -6.48 17.28
N GLN A 392 -15.99 -5.76 16.95
CA GLN A 392 -14.62 -6.11 17.36
C GLN A 392 -14.33 -5.67 18.81
N LYS A 393 -15.01 -6.33 19.76
CA LYS A 393 -14.96 -6.02 21.20
C LYS A 393 -13.54 -6.14 21.76
N ASP A 394 -12.82 -7.20 21.39
CA ASP A 394 -11.49 -7.47 21.92
C ASP A 394 -10.48 -6.41 21.50
N THR A 395 -10.49 -6.01 20.22
CA THR A 395 -9.62 -4.93 19.72
C THR A 395 -9.92 -3.61 20.41
N ILE A 396 -11.19 -3.24 20.51
CA ILE A 396 -11.60 -1.98 21.15
C ILE A 396 -11.23 -1.98 22.64
N THR A 397 -11.48 -3.08 23.34
CA THR A 397 -11.15 -3.22 24.76
C THR A 397 -9.64 -3.10 24.97
N SER A 398 -8.83 -3.79 24.16
CA SER A 398 -7.38 -3.71 24.25
C SER A 398 -6.84 -2.30 23.95
N CYS A 399 -7.41 -1.58 22.98
CA CYS A 399 -7.02 -0.17 22.75
C CYS A 399 -7.38 0.74 23.92
N MET A 400 -8.54 0.49 24.55
CA MET A 400 -9.06 1.27 25.68
C MET A 400 -8.39 0.94 27.02
N ASP A 401 -7.41 0.01 27.06
CA ASP A 401 -6.51 -0.14 28.21
C ASP A 401 -5.74 1.17 28.47
N SER A 402 -5.50 1.96 27.42
CA SER A 402 -5.10 3.37 27.53
C SER A 402 -6.34 4.26 27.45
N PRO A 403 -6.73 4.96 28.54
CA PRO A 403 -7.92 5.82 28.56
C PRO A 403 -7.88 6.99 27.57
N ASP A 404 -6.69 7.33 27.07
CA ASP A 404 -6.45 8.43 26.13
C ASP A 404 -6.12 7.93 24.71
N SER A 405 -6.34 6.64 24.43
CA SER A 405 -6.25 6.11 23.05
C SER A 405 -7.28 6.79 22.15
N GLU A 406 -6.92 7.03 20.89
CA GLU A 406 -7.81 7.58 19.86
C GLU A 406 -9.06 6.71 19.63
N MET A 407 -9.06 5.46 20.10
CA MET A 407 -10.25 4.61 20.11
C MET A 407 -11.42 5.24 20.87
N VAL A 408 -11.16 6.06 21.90
CA VAL A 408 -12.21 6.80 22.60
C VAL A 408 -12.94 7.77 21.67
N LEU A 409 -12.24 8.36 20.69
CA LEU A 409 -12.82 9.28 19.72
C LEU A 409 -13.79 8.54 18.79
N TYR A 410 -13.47 7.30 18.40
CA TYR A 410 -14.39 6.45 17.65
C TYR A 410 -15.68 6.15 18.45
N LEU A 411 -15.54 5.77 19.73
CA LEU A 411 -16.69 5.50 20.60
C LEU A 411 -17.55 6.75 20.82
N MET A 412 -16.91 7.91 20.95
CA MET A 412 -17.62 9.19 21.05
C MET A 412 -18.38 9.53 19.76
N LEU A 413 -17.78 9.34 18.58
CA LEU A 413 -18.48 9.54 17.30
C LEU A 413 -19.70 8.62 17.15
N ARG A 414 -19.58 7.34 17.52
CA ARG A 414 -20.72 6.40 17.56
C ARG A 414 -21.82 6.85 18.54
N SER A 415 -21.41 7.42 19.67
CA SER A 415 -22.35 7.95 20.68
C SER A 415 -23.03 9.24 20.22
N VAL A 416 -22.34 10.09 19.47
CA VAL A 416 -22.90 11.29 18.83
C VAL A 416 -23.91 10.91 17.76
N ASP A 417 -23.65 9.87 16.96
CA ASP A 417 -24.63 9.39 15.98
C ASP A 417 -25.90 8.84 16.64
N ARG A 418 -25.74 8.13 17.76
CA ARG A 418 -26.88 7.71 18.59
C ARG A 418 -27.65 8.91 19.14
N PHE A 419 -26.96 9.93 19.64
CA PHE A 419 -27.58 11.17 20.08
C PHE A 419 -28.39 11.80 18.95
N TYR A 420 -27.80 11.89 17.75
CA TYR A 420 -28.48 12.43 16.57
C TYR A 420 -29.72 11.63 16.20
N GLN A 421 -29.67 10.29 16.25
CA GLN A 421 -30.83 9.43 16.01
C GLN A 421 -31.97 9.69 17.01
N GLN A 422 -31.64 9.94 18.28
CA GLN A 422 -32.62 10.16 19.34
C GLN A 422 -33.19 11.58 19.37
N HIS A 423 -32.40 12.57 18.98
CA HIS A 423 -32.72 13.99 19.17
C HIS A 423 -32.84 14.79 17.86
N SER A 424 -32.54 14.19 16.71
CA SER A 424 -32.56 14.81 15.38
C SER A 424 -31.71 16.09 15.27
N ARG A 425 -30.68 16.19 16.11
CA ARG A 425 -29.67 17.26 16.12
C ARG A 425 -28.39 16.74 16.77
N TYR A 426 -27.27 17.41 16.50
CA TYR A 426 -26.02 17.13 17.21
C TYR A 426 -26.03 17.75 18.62
N PRO A 427 -25.25 17.21 19.57
CA PRO A 427 -25.10 17.81 20.90
C PRO A 427 -24.42 19.17 20.76
N GLY A 428 -24.75 20.14 21.63
CA GLY A 428 -23.96 21.36 21.76
C GLY A 428 -24.12 22.42 20.67
N VAL A 429 -24.94 22.19 19.63
CA VAL A 429 -25.09 23.09 18.46
C VAL A 429 -25.33 24.54 18.84
N TYR A 430 -26.05 24.79 19.94
CA TYR A 430 -26.18 26.12 20.50
C TYR A 430 -25.65 26.16 21.94
N ASN A 431 -24.98 27.25 22.32
CA ASN A 431 -24.35 27.42 23.64
C ASN A 431 -25.27 27.11 24.83
N TYR A 432 -26.57 27.38 24.72
CA TYR A 432 -27.53 27.12 25.80
C TYR A 432 -27.89 25.63 25.96
N GLN A 433 -27.53 24.78 25.01
CA GLN A 433 -27.83 23.34 25.01
C GLN A 433 -26.72 22.50 25.66
N VAL A 434 -25.50 23.02 25.73
CA VAL A 434 -24.28 22.31 26.16
C VAL A 434 -24.49 21.56 27.48
N GLU A 435 -24.92 22.27 28.53
CA GLU A 435 -25.10 21.71 29.88
C GLU A 435 -26.13 20.57 29.91
N GLU A 436 -27.23 20.71 29.17
CA GLU A 436 -28.27 19.68 29.08
C GLU A 436 -27.78 18.48 28.25
N ASP A 437 -27.04 18.74 27.18
CA ASP A 437 -26.58 17.75 26.23
C ASP A 437 -25.45 16.88 26.75
N ILE A 438 -24.60 17.38 27.66
CA ILE A 438 -23.59 16.57 28.34
C ILE A 438 -24.24 15.34 29.00
N SER A 439 -25.33 15.56 29.72
CA SER A 439 -26.05 14.47 30.40
C SER A 439 -26.67 13.48 29.40
N LYS A 440 -27.27 13.99 28.32
CA LYS A 440 -27.89 13.16 27.27
C LYS A 440 -26.85 12.38 26.46
N LEU A 441 -25.71 12.99 26.13
CA LEU A 441 -24.62 12.34 25.43
C LEU A 441 -23.99 11.25 26.30
N LYS A 442 -23.83 11.49 27.61
CA LYS A 442 -23.39 10.46 28.57
C LYS A 442 -24.32 9.25 28.60
N LEU A 443 -25.64 9.47 28.51
CA LEU A 443 -26.61 8.36 28.38
C LEU A 443 -26.42 7.60 27.06
N CYS A 444 -26.16 8.29 25.95
CA CYS A 444 -25.88 7.66 24.66
C CYS A 444 -24.61 6.81 24.70
N VAL A 445 -23.53 7.31 25.34
CA VAL A 445 -22.28 6.56 25.56
C VAL A 445 -22.57 5.29 26.36
N ASN A 446 -23.21 5.40 27.52
CA ASN A 446 -23.51 4.24 28.36
C ASN A 446 -24.39 3.21 27.64
N SER A 447 -25.38 3.68 26.89
CA SER A 447 -26.22 2.80 26.06
C SER A 447 -25.42 2.06 24.99
N LEU A 448 -24.49 2.74 24.31
CA LEU A 448 -23.63 2.14 23.29
C LEU A 448 -22.74 1.04 23.88
N LEU A 449 -22.10 1.33 25.01
CA LEU A 449 -21.23 0.38 25.72
C LEU A 449 -22.03 -0.83 26.19
N GLN A 450 -23.24 -0.63 26.73
CA GLN A 450 -24.10 -1.72 27.18
C GLN A 450 -24.57 -2.62 26.03
N GLU A 451 -25.03 -2.02 24.93
CA GLU A 451 -25.53 -2.77 23.77
C GLU A 451 -24.46 -3.66 23.14
N HIS A 452 -23.22 -3.17 23.07
CA HIS A 452 -22.11 -3.95 22.52
C HIS A 452 -21.38 -4.78 23.59
N GLY A 453 -21.77 -4.68 24.86
CA GLY A 453 -21.15 -5.41 25.97
C GLY A 453 -19.70 -5.00 26.25
N LEU A 454 -19.36 -3.72 26.04
CA LEU A 454 -18.03 -3.18 26.28
C LEU A 454 -17.88 -2.73 27.74
N SER A 455 -16.88 -3.29 28.43
CA SER A 455 -16.54 -2.90 29.81
C SER A 455 -15.35 -1.95 29.83
N VAL A 456 -15.47 -0.84 29.09
CA VAL A 456 -14.42 0.21 28.98
C VAL A 456 -14.88 1.48 29.69
N ASN A 457 -13.92 2.28 30.18
CA ASN A 457 -14.21 3.55 30.82
C ASN A 457 -13.92 4.72 29.87
N VAL A 458 -14.93 5.55 29.60
CA VAL A 458 -14.79 6.80 28.84
C VAL A 458 -14.77 7.96 29.83
N LYS A 459 -13.69 8.75 29.85
CA LYS A 459 -13.58 9.91 30.75
C LYS A 459 -14.67 10.93 30.43
N ASP A 460 -15.23 11.55 31.46
CA ASP A 460 -16.25 12.59 31.31
C ASP A 460 -15.73 13.78 30.48
N ASP A 461 -14.43 14.08 30.54
CA ASP A 461 -13.78 15.12 29.74
C ASP A 461 -14.07 14.98 28.24
N TYR A 462 -14.12 13.76 27.70
CA TYR A 462 -14.47 13.52 26.28
C TYR A 462 -15.95 13.81 26.01
N VAL A 463 -16.84 13.49 26.94
CA VAL A 463 -18.27 13.80 26.80
C VAL A 463 -18.50 15.31 26.83
N HIS A 464 -17.80 16.02 27.71
CA HIS A 464 -17.81 17.47 27.76
C HIS A 464 -17.29 18.07 26.45
N GLU A 465 -16.12 17.66 25.98
CA GLU A 465 -15.51 18.17 24.75
C GLU A 465 -16.42 17.99 23.53
N TYR A 466 -17.02 16.82 23.35
CA TYR A 466 -17.93 16.55 22.23
C TYR A 466 -19.29 17.28 22.33
N SER A 467 -19.62 17.83 23.49
CA SER A 467 -20.81 18.67 23.67
C SER A 467 -20.52 20.17 23.49
N LEU A 468 -19.26 20.55 23.28
CA LEU A 468 -18.82 21.92 23.01
C LEU A 468 -18.55 22.20 21.52
N ILE A 469 -18.50 21.13 20.73
CA ILE A 469 -18.26 21.10 19.28
C ILE A 469 -19.60 21.09 18.55
#